data_AF-A0A975HFA8-F1
#
_entry.id   AF-A0A975HFA8-F1
#
_cell.length_a   1.000
_cell.length_b   1.000
_cell.length_c   1.000
_cell.angle_alpha   90.00
_cell.angle_beta   90.00
_cell.angle_gamma   90.00
#
_symmetry.space_group_name_H-M   'P 1'
#
loop_
_entity.id
_entity.type
_entity.pdbx_description
1 polymer ?
#
loop_
_entity_poly.entity_id
_entity_poly.type
_entity_poly.pdbx_seq_one_letter_code
_entity_poly.pdbx_strand_id
1 'polypeptide(L)'
;MSRFISVGVIAAMLAATPAFAKDMHCNVNQDYAKAIDGKEVTNDGTKYKMTVKDTFKGVPDSVSSSDYNAFVNIKFGAEKTTSTSLNVQVRPRKSSECLNGVYNHNGTKIWSGAYCDTSNHQKAKSLTLKVMPNTNNALYQAAGAASTTSKVSQFLGIYAKQGSEYVLTGVCVENK
;
A
#
# COMPACT_ATOMS: atom_id res chain seq x y z
N MET A 1 39.42 -41.59 30.14
CA MET A 1 38.51 -40.79 30.98
C MET A 1 38.17 -39.51 30.23
N SER A 2 36.88 -39.31 30.02
CA SER A 2 36.28 -38.41 29.02
C SER A 2 36.47 -36.92 29.33
N ARG A 3 36.83 -36.14 28.31
CA ARG A 3 36.72 -34.67 28.31
C ARG A 3 35.30 -34.32 27.83
N PHE A 4 34.46 -33.83 28.74
CA PHE A 4 33.21 -33.18 28.37
C PHE A 4 33.48 -31.69 28.16
N ILE A 5 33.44 -31.24 26.91
CA ILE A 5 33.38 -29.82 26.56
C ILE A 5 31.89 -29.47 26.53
N SER A 6 31.41 -28.80 27.57
CA SER A 6 30.08 -28.21 27.59
C SER A 6 29.99 -27.11 26.55
N VAL A 7 29.29 -27.37 25.45
CA VAL A 7 28.95 -26.37 24.45
C VAL A 7 27.89 -25.45 25.06
N GLY A 8 28.27 -24.20 25.32
CA GLY A 8 27.35 -23.16 25.75
C GLY A 8 26.26 -22.93 24.72
N VAL A 9 25.01 -23.11 25.11
CA VAL A 9 23.86 -22.67 24.32
C VAL A 9 23.85 -21.14 24.41
N ILE A 10 24.33 -20.47 23.36
CA ILE A 10 24.03 -19.06 23.16
C ILE A 10 22.53 -19.01 22.85
N ALA A 11 21.74 -18.67 23.86
CA ALA A 11 20.38 -18.18 23.68
C ALA A 11 20.50 -16.86 22.91
N ALA A 12 20.55 -16.96 21.58
CA ALA A 12 20.45 -15.81 20.71
C ALA A 12 19.07 -15.21 20.93
N MET A 13 19.05 -14.12 21.70
CA MET A 13 17.92 -13.22 21.85
C MET A 13 17.36 -12.97 20.45
N LEU A 14 16.13 -13.43 20.19
CA LEU A 14 15.30 -12.89 19.13
C LEU A 14 14.97 -11.46 19.54
N ALA A 15 15.94 -10.56 19.40
CA ALA A 15 15.66 -9.15 19.26
C ALA A 15 14.76 -9.06 18.02
N ALA A 16 13.46 -8.85 18.24
CA ALA A 16 12.52 -8.54 17.19
C ALA A 16 13.11 -7.38 16.42
N THR A 17 13.70 -7.66 15.25
CA THR A 17 14.20 -6.61 14.38
C THR A 17 13.01 -5.71 14.11
N PRO A 18 13.08 -4.41 14.43
CA PRO A 18 11.97 -3.51 14.15
C PRO A 18 11.67 -3.65 12.66
N ALA A 19 10.43 -3.99 12.32
CA ALA A 19 10.02 -4.09 10.93
C ALA A 19 10.31 -2.75 10.25
N PHE A 20 11.34 -2.74 9.38
CA PHE A 20 11.70 -1.55 8.63
C PHE A 20 10.49 -1.08 7.83
N ALA A 21 10.26 0.23 7.82
CA ALA A 21 9.17 0.82 7.08
C ALA A 21 9.30 0.47 5.59
N LYS A 22 8.19 0.11 4.97
CA LYS A 22 8.13 -0.12 3.52
C LYS A 22 8.23 1.22 2.82
N ASP A 23 9.23 1.37 1.95
CA ASP A 23 9.36 2.58 1.13
C ASP A 23 8.24 2.61 0.10
N MET A 24 7.46 3.69 0.11
CA MET A 24 6.29 3.89 -0.76
C MET A 24 6.53 5.10 -1.65
N HIS A 25 6.27 4.95 -2.94
CA HIS A 25 6.24 6.05 -3.90
C HIS A 25 4.80 6.45 -4.19
N CYS A 26 4.53 7.75 -4.10
CA CYS A 26 3.17 8.29 -4.09
C CYS A 26 2.91 9.31 -5.20
N ASN A 27 1.70 9.27 -5.75
CA ASN A 27 1.09 10.36 -6.52
C ASN A 27 -0.02 10.98 -5.66
N VAL A 28 0.07 12.27 -5.32
CA VAL A 28 -0.80 12.90 -4.32
C VAL A 28 -1.32 14.27 -4.76
N ASN A 29 -2.42 14.71 -4.17
CA ASN A 29 -2.89 16.07 -4.39
C ASN A 29 -1.85 17.05 -3.82
N GLN A 30 -1.51 18.06 -4.62
CA GLN A 30 -0.50 19.07 -4.30
C GLN A 30 -0.73 19.75 -2.94
N ASP A 31 -1.99 19.97 -2.56
CA ASP A 31 -2.36 20.61 -1.28
C ASP A 31 -1.99 19.75 -0.06
N TYR A 32 -1.91 18.43 -0.25
CA TYR A 32 -1.58 17.46 0.79
C TYR A 32 -0.15 16.92 0.69
N ALA A 33 0.60 17.27 -0.36
CA ALA A 33 1.93 16.74 -0.61
C ALA A 33 2.89 16.94 0.57
N LYS A 34 2.93 18.15 1.16
CA LYS A 34 3.78 18.44 2.33
C LYS A 34 3.37 17.67 3.59
N ALA A 35 2.10 17.32 3.72
CA ALA A 35 1.60 16.56 4.87
C ALA A 35 1.90 15.06 4.75
N ILE A 36 2.18 14.57 3.54
CA ILE A 36 2.41 13.15 3.24
C ILE A 36 3.89 12.84 3.02
N ASP A 37 4.63 13.74 2.36
CA ASP A 37 6.02 13.49 1.96
C ASP A 37 6.95 13.31 3.16
N GLY A 38 7.77 12.27 3.10
CA GLY A 38 8.69 11.87 4.16
C GLY A 38 8.03 11.32 5.42
N LYS A 39 6.69 11.18 5.47
CA LYS A 39 6.00 10.68 6.67
C LYS A 39 6.02 9.17 6.77
N GLU A 40 6.14 8.70 8.00
CA GLU A 40 5.93 7.31 8.35
C GLU A 40 4.54 7.11 8.96
N VAL A 41 3.80 6.16 8.40
CA VAL A 41 2.47 5.80 8.89
C VAL A 41 2.44 4.32 9.22
N THR A 42 1.69 3.98 10.27
CA THR A 42 1.47 2.58 10.66
C THR A 42 0.04 2.18 10.29
N ASN A 43 -0.11 1.02 9.65
CA ASN A 43 -1.41 0.37 9.45
C ASN A 43 -1.30 -1.07 9.95
N ASP A 44 -2.04 -1.40 11.00
CA ASP A 44 -2.09 -2.74 11.62
C ASP A 44 -0.71 -3.40 11.81
N GLY A 45 0.23 -2.66 12.39
CA GLY A 45 1.59 -3.14 12.67
C GLY A 45 2.57 -3.04 11.49
N THR A 46 2.11 -2.75 10.28
CA THR A 46 3.00 -2.47 9.14
C THR A 46 3.32 -1.00 9.06
N LYS A 47 4.61 -0.65 9.00
CA LYS A 47 5.09 0.71 8.81
C LYS A 47 5.32 1.01 7.33
N TYR A 48 4.94 2.20 6.89
CA TYR A 48 5.11 2.68 5.53
C TYR A 48 5.78 4.05 5.56
N LYS A 49 6.86 4.22 4.81
CA LYS A 49 7.53 5.51 4.62
C LYS A 49 7.13 6.07 3.26
N MET A 50 6.40 7.17 3.26
CA MET A 50 5.83 7.75 2.04
C MET A 50 6.79 8.78 1.43
N THR A 51 7.04 8.65 0.13
CA THR A 51 7.79 9.61 -0.68
C THR A 51 6.93 10.04 -1.85
N VAL A 52 6.65 11.34 -1.94
CA VAL A 52 5.86 11.90 -3.04
C VAL A 52 6.75 11.99 -4.29
N LYS A 53 6.28 11.38 -5.39
CA LYS A 53 6.97 11.37 -6.68
C LYS A 53 6.29 12.27 -7.70
N ASP A 54 4.96 12.22 -7.76
CA ASP A 54 4.16 13.11 -8.59
C ASP A 54 3.06 13.79 -7.77
N THR A 55 2.53 14.87 -8.32
CA THR A 55 1.38 15.56 -7.75
C THR A 55 0.28 15.83 -8.79
N PHE A 56 -0.94 15.96 -8.31
CA PHE A 56 -2.10 16.42 -9.10
C PHE A 56 -2.83 17.56 -8.37
N LYS A 57 -3.74 18.25 -9.07
CA LYS A 57 -4.56 19.33 -8.50
C LYS A 57 -6.04 18.95 -8.48
N GLY A 58 -6.77 19.47 -7.51
CA GLY A 58 -8.23 19.27 -7.40
C GLY A 58 -8.61 17.84 -7.04
N VAL A 59 -9.84 17.45 -7.40
CA VAL A 59 -10.41 16.14 -7.12
C VAL A 59 -10.48 15.34 -8.43
N PRO A 60 -9.59 14.35 -8.66
CA PRO A 60 -9.57 13.60 -9.91
C PRO A 60 -10.47 12.35 -9.86
N ASP A 61 -11.03 11.98 -11.01
CA ASP A 61 -11.77 10.73 -11.27
C ASP A 61 -11.03 9.49 -10.79
N SER A 62 -9.69 9.55 -10.88
CA SER A 62 -8.81 8.52 -10.38
C SER A 62 -7.38 9.01 -10.22
N VAL A 63 -6.66 8.34 -9.33
CA VAL A 63 -5.21 8.53 -9.16
C VAL A 63 -4.56 7.16 -9.32
N SER A 64 -3.44 7.13 -10.04
CA SER A 64 -2.64 5.92 -10.20
C SER A 64 -1.26 6.08 -9.61
N SER A 65 -0.66 4.96 -9.22
CA SER A 65 0.72 4.86 -8.74
C SER A 65 1.77 5.00 -9.85
N SER A 66 1.41 5.46 -11.05
CA SER A 66 2.32 5.61 -12.19
C SER A 66 3.22 4.36 -12.40
N ASP A 67 4.45 4.58 -12.86
CA ASP A 67 5.48 3.57 -13.12
C ASP A 67 6.42 3.35 -11.91
N TYR A 68 6.02 3.71 -10.69
CA TYR A 68 6.91 3.68 -9.52
C TYR A 68 7.32 2.29 -9.06
N ASN A 69 6.60 1.26 -9.49
CA ASN A 69 6.86 -0.13 -9.16
C ASN A 69 6.86 -0.95 -10.45
N ALA A 70 7.87 -1.82 -10.61
CA ALA A 70 8.05 -2.57 -11.85
C ALA A 70 7.12 -3.79 -12.00
N PHE A 71 6.19 -4.04 -11.07
CA PHE A 71 5.44 -5.31 -10.97
C PHE A 71 3.94 -5.07 -11.01
N VAL A 72 3.44 -4.03 -10.34
CA VAL A 72 2.01 -3.69 -10.31
C VAL A 72 1.78 -2.21 -10.55
N ASN A 73 0.68 -1.90 -11.24
CA ASN A 73 0.12 -0.55 -11.28
C ASN A 73 -1.18 -0.56 -10.49
N ILE A 74 -1.30 0.37 -9.54
CA ILE A 74 -2.45 0.49 -8.66
C ILE A 74 -3.20 1.77 -9.03
N LYS A 75 -4.52 1.64 -9.18
CA LYS A 75 -5.44 2.74 -9.42
C LYS A 75 -6.54 2.68 -8.37
N PHE A 76 -6.79 3.79 -7.70
CA PHE A 76 -7.96 3.93 -6.84
C PHE A 76 -9.02 4.75 -7.56
N GLY A 77 -10.27 4.31 -7.45
CA GLY A 77 -11.42 4.98 -8.02
C GLY A 77 -12.40 5.39 -6.94
N ALA A 78 -12.51 6.70 -6.75
CA ALA A 78 -13.68 7.47 -6.31
C ALA A 78 -13.16 8.88 -5.94
N GLU A 79 -13.52 9.89 -6.75
CA GLU A 79 -13.30 11.32 -6.45
C GLU A 79 -13.73 11.66 -5.03
N LYS A 80 -14.92 11.15 -4.68
CA LYS A 80 -15.63 11.38 -3.44
C LYS A 80 -16.42 10.13 -3.09
N THR A 81 -16.42 9.76 -1.83
CA THR A 81 -17.27 8.68 -1.33
C THR A 81 -17.72 8.98 0.08
N THR A 82 -18.95 8.63 0.43
CA THR A 82 -19.42 8.62 1.83
C THR A 82 -19.16 7.27 2.49
N SER A 83 -18.74 6.26 1.72
CA SER A 83 -18.45 4.91 2.19
C SER A 83 -17.00 4.78 2.65
N THR A 84 -16.81 4.06 3.75
CA THR A 84 -15.48 3.62 4.19
C THR A 84 -14.95 2.42 3.39
N SER A 85 -15.70 1.92 2.41
CA SER A 85 -15.40 0.76 1.60
C SER A 85 -15.01 1.20 0.18
N LEU A 86 -13.76 0.91 -0.22
CA LEU A 86 -13.16 1.40 -1.46
C LEU A 86 -12.74 0.27 -2.38
N ASN A 87 -13.09 0.36 -3.66
CA ASN A 87 -12.56 -0.57 -4.64
C ASN A 87 -11.14 -0.17 -5.05
N VAL A 88 -10.28 -1.17 -5.23
CA VAL A 88 -8.95 -0.99 -5.81
C VAL A 88 -8.90 -1.66 -7.18
N GLN A 89 -8.22 -1.01 -8.11
CA GLN A 89 -7.98 -1.50 -9.46
C GLN A 89 -6.48 -1.79 -9.61
N VAL A 90 -6.14 -3.00 -10.02
CA VAL A 90 -4.75 -3.49 -10.05
C VAL A 90 -4.49 -4.20 -11.37
N ARG A 91 -3.31 -3.99 -11.94
CA ARG A 91 -2.82 -4.79 -13.09
C ARG A 91 -1.35 -5.15 -12.90
N PRO A 92 -0.86 -6.27 -13.48
CA PRO A 92 0.57 -6.47 -13.65
C PRO A 92 1.15 -5.39 -14.57
N ARG A 93 2.44 -5.10 -14.37
CA ARG A 93 3.20 -4.12 -15.18
C ARG A 93 3.97 -4.75 -16.33
N LYS A 94 4.44 -5.97 -16.11
CA LYS A 94 5.27 -6.72 -17.03
C LYS A 94 4.44 -7.83 -17.63
N SER A 95 4.52 -8.03 -18.93
CA SER A 95 3.87 -9.16 -19.61
C SER A 95 4.37 -10.52 -19.12
N SER A 96 5.58 -10.54 -18.53
CA SER A 96 6.16 -11.72 -17.87
C SER A 96 5.61 -11.96 -16.45
N GLU A 97 4.74 -11.10 -15.94
CA GLU A 97 4.13 -11.23 -14.61
C GLU A 97 2.62 -11.39 -14.72
N CYS A 98 2.06 -12.28 -13.92
CA CYS A 98 0.61 -12.37 -13.73
C CYS A 98 0.27 -11.95 -12.30
N LEU A 99 -0.76 -11.11 -12.16
CA LEU A 99 -1.39 -10.86 -10.87
C LEU A 99 -2.07 -12.16 -10.43
N ASN A 100 -1.72 -12.65 -9.23
CA ASN A 100 -2.22 -13.89 -8.63
C ASN A 100 -3.20 -13.64 -7.48
N GLY A 101 -3.16 -12.44 -6.90
CA GLY A 101 -4.07 -12.07 -5.83
C GLY A 101 -3.93 -10.62 -5.39
N VAL A 102 -5.02 -10.10 -4.84
CA VAL A 102 -5.05 -8.83 -4.11
C VAL A 102 -5.56 -9.13 -2.71
N TYR A 103 -4.89 -8.56 -1.72
CA TYR A 103 -5.11 -8.83 -0.31
C TYR A 103 -5.43 -7.51 0.39
N ASN A 104 -6.35 -7.54 1.35
CA ASN A 104 -6.49 -6.45 2.29
C ASN A 104 -5.36 -6.47 3.32
N HIS A 105 -5.29 -5.46 4.16
CA HIS A 105 -4.29 -5.33 5.24
C HIS A 105 -4.25 -6.55 6.20
N ASN A 106 -5.36 -7.26 6.40
CA ASN A 106 -5.43 -8.47 7.24
C ASN A 106 -4.98 -9.75 6.50
N GLY A 107 -4.42 -9.64 5.30
CA GLY A 107 -4.02 -10.78 4.49
C GLY A 107 -5.19 -11.58 3.89
N THR A 108 -6.42 -11.08 3.99
CA THR A 108 -7.58 -11.71 3.34
C THR A 108 -7.58 -11.39 1.85
N LYS A 109 -7.72 -12.41 1.01
CA LYS A 109 -7.87 -12.24 -0.44
C LYS A 109 -9.17 -11.52 -0.77
N ILE A 110 -9.05 -10.35 -1.37
CA ILE A 110 -10.15 -9.53 -1.90
C ILE A 110 -10.29 -9.69 -3.43
N TRP A 111 -9.30 -10.30 -4.06
CA TRP A 111 -9.37 -10.83 -5.40
C TRP A 111 -8.32 -11.94 -5.57
N SER A 112 -8.61 -12.93 -6.43
CA SER A 112 -7.67 -13.99 -6.78
C SER A 112 -7.96 -14.53 -8.17
N GLY A 113 -6.92 -15.00 -8.84
CA GLY A 113 -6.97 -15.53 -10.20
C GLY A 113 -5.64 -15.25 -10.88
N ALA A 114 -5.38 -15.88 -12.03
CA ALA A 114 -4.25 -15.52 -12.86
C ALA A 114 -4.69 -14.45 -13.86
N TYR A 115 -4.16 -13.23 -13.71
CA TYR A 115 -4.46 -12.10 -14.59
C TYR A 115 -3.17 -11.48 -15.11
N CYS A 116 -2.87 -11.71 -16.39
CA CYS A 116 -1.60 -11.35 -17.03
C CYS A 116 -1.73 -10.16 -17.99
N ASP A 117 -2.94 -9.61 -18.15
CA ASP A 117 -3.16 -8.46 -19.02
C ASP A 117 -2.58 -7.20 -18.37
N THR A 118 -1.56 -6.64 -19.02
CA THR A 118 -0.91 -5.41 -18.59
C THR A 118 -1.62 -4.17 -19.11
N SER A 119 -2.63 -4.25 -19.96
CA SER A 119 -3.32 -3.09 -20.53
C SER A 119 -4.52 -2.65 -19.69
N ASN A 120 -5.27 -3.60 -19.15
CA ASN A 120 -6.49 -3.33 -18.38
C ASN A 120 -6.29 -3.57 -16.88
N HIS A 121 -7.01 -2.82 -16.05
CA HIS A 121 -7.03 -3.08 -14.60
C HIS A 121 -8.10 -4.09 -14.21
N GLN A 122 -7.72 -4.99 -13.33
CA GLN A 122 -8.63 -5.86 -12.63
C GLN A 122 -9.17 -5.17 -11.38
N LYS A 123 -10.50 -5.11 -11.25
CA LYS A 123 -11.16 -4.59 -10.04
C LYS A 123 -11.16 -5.68 -8.96
N ALA A 124 -10.59 -5.36 -7.79
CA ALA A 124 -10.70 -6.19 -6.60
C ALA A 124 -11.87 -5.73 -5.71
N LYS A 125 -12.29 -6.60 -4.77
CA LYS A 125 -13.26 -6.23 -3.73
C LYS A 125 -12.69 -5.12 -2.83
N SER A 126 -13.52 -4.66 -1.90
CA SER A 126 -13.23 -3.43 -1.17
C SER A 126 -12.16 -3.54 -0.09
N LEU A 127 -11.46 -2.43 0.09
CA LEU A 127 -10.58 -2.11 1.20
C LEU A 127 -11.30 -1.16 2.16
N THR A 128 -11.01 -1.27 3.46
CA THR A 128 -11.56 -0.39 4.48
C THR A 128 -10.67 0.82 4.69
N LEU A 129 -11.27 2.01 4.67
CA LEU A 129 -10.64 3.26 5.10
C LEU A 129 -10.45 3.26 6.62
N LYS A 130 -9.23 3.56 7.03
CA LYS A 130 -8.85 3.76 8.44
C LYS A 130 -8.25 5.15 8.59
N VAL A 131 -8.41 5.75 9.78
CA VAL A 131 -7.72 7.01 10.10
C VAL A 131 -6.22 6.77 9.99
N MET A 132 -5.51 7.70 9.34
CA MET A 132 -4.06 7.65 9.25
C MET A 132 -3.45 8.20 10.54
N PRO A 133 -2.81 7.37 11.38
CA PRO A 133 -2.24 7.83 12.64
C PRO A 133 -1.13 8.85 12.39
N ASN A 134 -0.95 9.78 13.33
CA ASN A 134 0.10 10.82 13.31
C ASN A 134 -0.02 11.83 12.14
N THR A 135 -1.19 11.93 11.53
CA THR A 135 -1.59 13.05 10.67
C THR A 135 -2.65 13.87 11.39
N ASN A 136 -2.89 15.12 10.98
CA ASN A 136 -3.89 16.01 11.59
C ASN A 136 -5.33 15.50 11.35
N ASN A 137 -5.75 14.34 11.89
CA ASN A 137 -7.08 13.68 11.92
C ASN A 137 -7.98 13.72 10.65
N ALA A 138 -7.47 14.26 9.54
CA ALA A 138 -8.19 14.56 8.32
C ALA A 138 -7.81 13.60 7.19
N LEU A 139 -6.74 12.82 7.36
CA LEU A 139 -6.31 11.84 6.38
C LEU A 139 -6.68 10.42 6.81
N TYR A 140 -7.11 9.66 5.83
CA TYR A 140 -7.52 8.28 5.91
C TYR A 140 -6.71 7.48 4.91
N GLN A 141 -6.50 6.21 5.21
CA GLN A 141 -5.75 5.28 4.38
C GLN A 141 -6.50 3.98 4.17
N ALA A 142 -6.38 3.42 2.98
CA ALA A 142 -6.75 2.05 2.66
C ALA A 142 -5.49 1.31 2.19
N ALA A 143 -5.03 0.35 2.99
CA ALA A 143 -3.84 -0.45 2.72
C ALA A 143 -4.20 -1.84 2.21
N GLY A 144 -3.39 -2.33 1.28
CA GLY A 144 -3.45 -3.71 0.80
C GLY A 144 -2.15 -4.13 0.15
N ALA A 145 -2.16 -5.34 -0.39
CA ALA A 145 -1.03 -5.91 -1.11
C ALA A 145 -1.49 -6.59 -2.40
N ALA A 146 -0.69 -6.49 -3.44
CA ALA A 146 -0.90 -7.17 -4.70
C ALA A 146 0.23 -8.20 -4.91
N SER A 147 -0.14 -9.46 -5.09
CA SER A 147 0.81 -10.53 -5.41
C SER A 147 0.82 -10.76 -6.90
N THR A 148 2.00 -10.60 -7.48
CA THR A 148 2.34 -11.14 -8.80
C THR A 148 2.95 -12.53 -8.68
N THR A 149 3.36 -13.12 -9.79
CA THR A 149 4.09 -14.38 -9.87
C THR A 149 5.43 -14.35 -9.14
N SER A 150 6.15 -13.23 -9.15
CA SER A 150 7.47 -13.14 -8.53
C SER A 150 7.53 -12.30 -7.26
N LYS A 151 6.52 -11.46 -6.99
CA LYS A 151 6.55 -10.60 -5.80
C LYS A 151 5.17 -10.13 -5.32
N VAL A 152 5.08 -9.99 -4.01
CA VAL A 152 4.09 -9.14 -3.32
C VAL A 152 4.57 -7.68 -3.27
N SER A 153 3.70 -6.75 -3.66
CA SER A 153 3.91 -5.31 -3.53
C SER A 153 2.80 -4.68 -2.70
N GLN A 154 3.18 -3.92 -1.67
CA GLN A 154 2.24 -3.17 -0.85
C GLN A 154 1.71 -1.94 -1.60
N PHE A 155 0.52 -1.48 -1.23
CA PHE A 155 -0.05 -0.24 -1.77
C PHE A 155 -0.96 0.45 -0.74
N LEU A 156 -1.14 1.76 -0.93
CA LEU A 156 -1.96 2.62 -0.10
C LEU A 156 -2.81 3.54 -0.97
N GLY A 157 -4.09 3.68 -0.66
CA GLY A 157 -4.92 4.81 -1.11
C GLY A 157 -5.06 5.81 0.04
N ILE A 158 -4.88 7.09 -0.22
CA ILE A 158 -4.94 8.18 0.77
C ILE A 158 -6.15 9.07 0.45
N TYR A 159 -6.94 9.38 1.47
CA TYR A 159 -8.19 10.13 1.35
C TYR A 159 -8.25 11.23 2.40
N ALA A 160 -8.71 12.41 2.01
CA ALA A 160 -8.99 13.50 2.93
C ALA A 160 -10.49 13.55 3.26
N LYS A 161 -10.84 13.74 4.53
CA LYS A 161 -12.24 13.96 4.92
C LYS A 161 -12.62 15.43 4.72
N GLN A 162 -13.61 15.67 3.87
CA GLN A 162 -14.16 16.99 3.56
C GLN A 162 -15.68 16.97 3.82
N GLY A 163 -16.11 17.54 4.94
CA GLY A 163 -17.51 17.41 5.38
C GLY A 163 -17.87 15.94 5.68
N SER A 164 -18.90 15.44 4.99
CA SER A 164 -19.37 14.04 5.07
C SER A 164 -18.67 13.10 4.08
N GLU A 165 -17.81 13.62 3.20
CA GLU A 165 -17.20 12.86 2.11
C GLU A 165 -15.72 12.56 2.39
N TYR A 166 -15.25 11.43 1.87
CA TYR A 166 -13.84 11.07 1.72
C TYR A 166 -13.43 11.34 0.28
N VAL A 167 -12.43 12.20 0.12
CA VAL A 167 -11.94 12.69 -1.18
C VAL A 167 -10.60 12.05 -1.46
N LEU A 168 -10.43 11.42 -2.63
CA LEU A 168 -9.17 10.79 -3.02
C LEU A 168 -8.07 11.85 -3.13
N THR A 169 -7.03 11.72 -2.32
CA THR A 169 -5.92 12.67 -2.26
C THR A 169 -4.56 12.04 -2.53
N GLY A 170 -4.48 10.72 -2.73
CA GLY A 170 -3.26 10.11 -3.19
C GLY A 170 -3.29 8.60 -3.31
N VAL A 171 -2.33 8.06 -4.06
CA VAL A 171 -2.09 6.62 -4.19
C VAL A 171 -0.60 6.37 -4.09
N CYS A 172 -0.22 5.36 -3.32
CA CYS A 172 1.16 4.93 -3.16
C CYS A 172 1.33 3.45 -3.45
N VAL A 173 2.50 3.07 -3.93
CA VAL A 173 2.91 1.67 -4.13
C VAL A 173 4.33 1.47 -3.59
N GLU A 174 4.62 0.28 -3.07
CA GLU A 174 5.95 -0.09 -2.59
C GLU A 174 6.98 0.11 -3.69
N ASN A 175 8.00 0.93 -3.41
CA ASN A 175 9.16 1.05 -4.27
C ASN A 175 10.06 -0.17 -4.08
N LYS A 176 10.67 -0.63 -5.18
CA LYS A 176 11.61 -1.75 -5.15
C LYS A 176 13.04 -1.30 -5.40
#